data_AF-A0A939WNG1-F1
#
_entry.id   AF-A0A939WNG1-F1
#
_cell.length_a   1.000
_cell.length_b   1.000
_cell.length_c   1.000
_cell.angle_alpha   90.00
_cell.angle_beta   90.00
_cell.angle_gamma   90.00
#
_symmetry.space_group_name_H-M   'P 1'
#
loop_
_entity.id
_entity.type
_entity.pdbx_description
1 polymer ?
#
loop_
_entity_poly.entity_id
_entity_poly.type
_entity_poly.pdbx_seq_one_letter_code
_entity_poly.pdbx_strand_id
1 'polypeptide(L)' 'MKYVDPKADLTFKKVFGEHPDLITSLLNALLPLPEDGKIVSIEYLPPEIVPDDPLHKDSIVDVRCKDQNGRQFIVEMQM' A
#
# COMPACT_ATOMS: atom_id res chain seq x y z
N MET A 1 -3.26 1.10 27.41
CA MET A 1 -3.17 1.58 26.01
C MET A 1 -3.68 0.47 25.11
N LYS A 2 -4.70 0.72 24.27
CA LYS A 2 -5.16 -0.25 23.27
C LYS A 2 -4.26 -0.11 22.05
N TYR A 3 -3.38 -1.08 21.83
CA TYR A 3 -2.63 -1.18 20.59
C TYR A 3 -3.58 -1.67 19.51
N VAL A 4 -3.56 -1.01 18.36
CA VAL A 4 -4.27 -1.45 17.18
C VAL A 4 -3.25 -2.13 16.29
N ASP A 5 -3.52 -3.38 15.91
CA ASP A 5 -2.67 -4.09 14.96
C ASP A 5 -2.84 -3.45 13.58
N PRO A 6 -1.80 -2.84 12.98
CA PRO A 6 -1.90 -2.24 11.65
C PRO A 6 -2.03 -3.31 10.56
N LYS A 7 -1.78 -4.60 10.86
CA LYS A 7 -2.03 -5.73 9.96
C LYS A 7 -3.50 -6.13 9.92
N ALA A 8 -4.33 -5.63 10.84
CA ALA A 8 -5.77 -5.84 10.75
C ALA A 8 -6.29 -5.01 9.58
N ASP A 9 -6.82 -5.70 8.57
CA ASP A 9 -7.29 -5.16 7.30
C ASP A 9 -8.21 -3.91 7.44
N LEU A 10 -9.07 -3.90 8.46
CA LEU A 10 -9.95 -2.76 8.76
C LEU A 10 -9.20 -1.53 9.30
N THR A 11 -8.14 -1.75 10.06
CA THR A 11 -7.28 -0.69 10.61
C THR A 11 -6.40 -0.12 9.52
N PHE A 12 -5.83 -0.98 8.68
CA PHE A 12 -5.00 -0.57 7.57
C PHE A 12 -5.78 0.37 6.64
N LYS A 13 -6.97 -0.06 6.19
CA LYS A 13 -7.85 0.77 5.35
C LYS A 13 -8.23 2.10 6.03
N LYS A 14 -8.46 2.12 7.34
CA LYS A 14 -8.78 3.37 8.08
C LYS A 14 -7.60 4.32 8.24
N VAL A 15 -6.42 3.80 8.52
CA VAL A 15 -5.23 4.63 8.81
C VAL A 15 -4.57 5.08 7.51
N PHE A 16 -4.55 4.24 6.50
CA PHE A 16 -3.83 4.49 5.26
C PHE A 16 -4.75 4.91 4.11
N GLY A 17 -5.98 4.40 4.05
CA GLY A 17 -6.91 4.70 2.94
C GLY A 17 -7.24 6.19 2.77
N GLU A 18 -7.17 6.99 3.84
CA GLU A 18 -7.42 8.43 3.81
C GLU A 18 -6.13 9.29 3.83
N HIS A 19 -4.95 8.66 3.99
CA HIS A 19 -3.67 9.34 4.24
C HIS A 19 -2.56 8.83 3.30
N PRO A 20 -2.52 9.33 2.04
CA PRO A 20 -1.54 8.89 1.05
C PRO A 20 -0.08 9.24 1.41
N ASP A 21 0.12 10.27 2.22
CA ASP A 21 1.40 10.67 2.79
C ASP A 21 1.98 9.62 3.75
N LEU A 22 1.12 8.95 4.54
CA LEU A 22 1.52 7.89 5.45
C LEU A 22 1.94 6.63 4.68
N ILE A 23 1.20 6.22 3.65
CA ILE A 23 1.62 5.11 2.76
C ILE A 23 2.94 5.45 2.08
N THR A 24 3.05 6.66 1.52
CA THR A 24 4.28 7.07 0.83
C THR A 24 5.48 6.99 1.75
N SER A 25 5.35 7.46 2.99
CA SER A 25 6.40 7.40 4.02
C SER A 25 6.74 5.97 4.40
N LEU A 26 5.72 5.12 4.60
CA LEU A 26 5.89 3.70 4.92
C LEU A 26 6.63 2.95 3.81
N LEU A 27 6.19 3.10 2.57
CA LEU A 27 6.79 2.44 1.41
C LEU A 27 8.24 2.90 1.19
N ASN A 28 8.52 4.20 1.33
CA ASN A 28 9.88 4.74 1.23
C ASN A 28 10.83 4.26 2.35
N ALA A 29 10.28 3.79 3.48
CA ALA A 29 11.04 3.24 4.61
C ALA A 29 11.23 1.72 4.52
N LEU A 30 10.24 1.00 3.98
CA LEU A 30 10.26 -0.48 3.91
C LEU A 30 10.87 -1.01 2.62
N LEU A 31 10.64 -0.35 1.49
CA LEU A 31 11.13 -0.83 0.20
C LEU A 31 12.60 -0.44 0.01
N PRO A 32 13.45 -1.35 -0.50
CA PRO A 32 14.84 -1.06 -0.82
C PRO A 32 14.96 -0.25 -2.12
N LEU A 33 14.41 0.96 -2.11
CA LEU A 33 14.47 1.89 -3.22
C LEU A 33 15.83 2.58 -3.27
N PRO A 34 16.40 2.84 -4.45
CA PRO A 34 17.59 3.65 -4.58
C PRO A 34 17.33 5.08 -4.09
N GLU A 35 18.38 5.83 -3.74
CA GLU A 35 18.24 7.21 -3.25
C GLU A 35 17.50 8.10 -4.25
N ASP A 36 17.69 7.86 -5.54
CA ASP A 36 17.02 8.56 -6.62
C ASP A 36 15.65 7.96 -7.02
N GLY A 37 15.19 6.93 -6.30
CA GLY A 37 13.96 6.19 -6.57
C GLY A 37 12.91 6.37 -5.50
N LYS A 38 13.01 7.42 -4.67
CA LYS A 38 11.98 7.71 -3.67
C LYS A 38 10.64 8.02 -4.33
N ILE A 39 9.58 7.44 -3.76
CA ILE A 39 8.20 7.62 -4.19
C ILE A 39 7.78 9.05 -3.86
N VAL A 40 7.24 9.75 -4.86
CA VAL A 40 6.77 11.15 -4.73
C VAL A 40 5.25 11.26 -4.83
N SER A 41 4.57 10.26 -5.38
CA SER A 41 3.12 10.21 -5.43
C SER A 41 2.62 8.78 -5.49
N ILE A 42 1.43 8.55 -4.93
CA ILE A 42 0.74 7.27 -4.96
C ILE A 42 -0.71 7.42 -5.42
N GLU A 43 -1.27 6.35 -5.96
CA GLU A 43 -2.68 6.21 -6.33
C GLU A 43 -3.17 4.83 -5.90
N TYR A 44 -4.28 4.78 -5.16
CA TYR A 44 -4.93 3.51 -4.84
C TYR A 44 -5.61 2.95 -6.08
N LEU A 45 -5.30 1.70 -6.41
CA LEU A 45 -5.99 1.01 -7.48
C LEU A 45 -7.30 0.40 -6.93
N PRO A 46 -8.38 0.41 -7.72
CA PRO A 46 -9.60 -0.26 -7.32
C PRO A 46 -9.30 -1.74 -7.10
N PRO A 47 -9.81 -2.37 -6.02
CA PRO A 47 -9.62 -3.79 -5.81
C PRO A 47 -10.18 -4.53 -7.03
N GLU A 48 -9.36 -5.35 -7.67
CA GLU A 48 -9.88 -6.28 -8.66
C GLU A 48 -10.94 -7.14 -7.97
N ILE A 49 -12.11 -7.29 -8.58
CA ILE A 49 -13.16 -8.18 -8.08
C ILE A 49 -12.64 -9.60 -8.32
N VAL A 50 -11.77 -10.07 -7.44
CA VAL A 50 -11.33 -11.46 -7.44
C VAL A 50 -12.58 -12.27 -7.05
N PRO A 51 -13.00 -13.26 -7.87
CA PRO A 51 -14.09 -14.14 -7.46
C PRO A 51 -13.77 -14.73 -6.10
N ASP A 52 -14.78 -14.77 -5.23
CA ASP A 52 -14.72 -15.18 -3.82
C ASP A 52 -14.15 -16.63 -3.73
N ASP A 53 -12.82 -16.74 -3.77
CA ASP A 53 -12.11 -17.97 -3.52
C ASP A 53 -11.90 -18.04 -2.00
N PRO A 54 -12.58 -18.96 -1.29
CA PRO A 54 -12.47 -19.08 0.15
C PRO A 54 -11.04 -19.42 0.64
N LEU A 55 -10.10 -19.72 -0.26
CA LEU A 55 -8.68 -19.94 0.03
C LEU A 55 -7.80 -18.69 -0.15
N HIS A 56 -8.23 -17.65 -0.88
CA HIS A 56 -7.48 -16.40 -1.13
C HIS A 56 -8.14 -15.23 -0.42
N LYS A 57 -8.10 -15.25 0.91
CA LYS A 57 -8.63 -14.19 1.78
C LYS A 57 -7.55 -13.20 2.22
N ASP A 58 -6.49 -13.08 1.44
CA ASP A 58 -5.47 -12.07 1.67
C ASP A 58 -6.03 -10.76 1.14
N SER A 59 -6.23 -9.80 2.03
CA SER A 59 -6.75 -8.50 1.62
C SER A 59 -5.66 -7.73 0.89
N ILE A 60 -5.69 -7.83 -0.44
CA ILE A 60 -4.74 -7.16 -1.32
C ILE A 60 -5.07 -5.67 -1.39
N VAL A 61 -4.11 -4.82 -1.04
CA VAL A 61 -4.15 -3.38 -1.33
C VAL A 61 -3.12 -3.06 -2.40
N ASP A 62 -3.60 -2.67 -3.57
CA ASP A 62 -2.75 -2.30 -4.69
C ASP A 62 -2.56 -0.79 -4.75
N VAL A 63 -1.29 -0.37 -4.77
CA VAL A 63 -0.91 1.03 -4.82
C VAL A 63 0.01 1.27 -6.01
N ARG A 64 -0.42 2.10 -6.96
CA ARG A 64 0.44 2.60 -8.02
C ARG A 64 1.33 3.70 -7.45
N CYS A 65 2.63 3.49 -7.53
CA CYS A 65 3.65 4.43 -7.09
C CYS A 65 4.31 5.10 -8.29
N LYS A 66 4.67 6.38 -8.14
CA LYS A 66 5.54 7.11 -9.07
C LYS A 66 6.72 7.69 -8.31
N ASP A 67 7.92 7.46 -8.83
CA ASP A 67 9.14 8.01 -8.25
C ASP A 67 9.49 9.39 -8.84
N GLN A 68 10.54 10.01 -8.27
CA GLN A 68 11.06 11.30 -8.72
C GLN A 68 11.57 11.31 -10.18
N ASN A 69 11.93 10.16 -10.73
CA ASN A 69 12.37 9.99 -12.12
C ASN A 69 11.19 9.73 -13.06
N GLY A 70 9.96 9.69 -12.55
CA GLY A 70 8.75 9.40 -13.30
C GLY A 70 8.51 7.91 -13.59
N ARG A 71 9.35 7.02 -13.05
CA ARG A 71 9.15 5.56 -13.12
C ARG A 71 7.91 5.20 -12.33
N GLN A 72 7.11 4.29 -12.87
CA GLN A 72 5.90 3.80 -12.23
C GLN A 72 6.01 2.32 -11.94
N PHE A 73 5.48 1.90 -10.80
CA PHE A 73 5.41 0.50 -10.38
C PHE A 73 4.19 0.30 -9.47
N ILE A 74 3.72 -0.95 -9.38
CA ILE A 74 2.64 -1.34 -8.49
C ILE A 74 3.26 -2.00 -7.26
N VAL A 75 2.78 -1.62 -6.08
CA VAL A 75 3.08 -2.29 -4.83
C VAL A 75 1.79 -2.97 -4.38
N GLU A 76 1.83 -4.30 -4.32
CA GLU A 76 0.75 -5.12 -3.79
C GLU A 76 1.05 -5.44 -2.32
N MET A 77 0.12 -5.11 -1.44
CA MET A 77 0.26 -5.40 -0.01
C MET A 77 -0.58 -6.62 0.34
N GLN A 78 0.08 -7.70 0.74
CA GLN A 78 -0.55 -8.92 1.25
C GLN A 78 -0.69 -8.78 2.78
N MET A 79 -1.93 -8.81 3.30
CA MET A 79 -2.26 -8.67 4.73
C MET A 79 -2.78 -9.97 5.33
#